data_AF-A0A7W1YQ11-F1
#
_entry.id   AF-A0A7W1YQ11-F1
#
_cell.length_a   1.000
_cell.length_b   1.000
_cell.length_c   1.000
_cell.angle_alpha   90.00
_cell.angle_beta   90.00
_cell.angle_gamma   90.00
#
_symmetry.space_group_name_H-M   'P 1'
#
loop_
_entity.id
_entity.type
_entity.pdbx_description
1 polymer ?
#
loop_
_entity_poly.entity_id
_entity_poly.type
_entity_poly.pdbx_seq_one_letter_code
_entity_poly.pdbx_strand_id
1 'polypeptide(L)'
;MKTITIFRYLDELDCFVVSDTYKRIAAQLGLTEWSPVVWIGRLFMLDNDYGEHWFDNWHLREVLESEATRRGLAEDELLIIDPDRFQNSKDGPCHPPAFRKRFWTDVLRSLELSFDLIADEARAFNERSLQYLPDEYIHDLESRIVALRAELEAR
;
A
#
# COMPACT_ATOMS: atom_id res chain seq x y z
N MET A 1 -16.53 9.84 -9.60
CA MET A 1 -15.67 8.66 -9.32
C MET A 1 -15.39 8.64 -7.84
N LYS A 2 -15.58 7.50 -7.17
CA LYS A 2 -15.30 7.36 -5.75
C LYS A 2 -13.80 7.11 -5.55
N THR A 3 -13.21 7.84 -4.63
CA THR A 3 -11.83 7.66 -4.18
C THR A 3 -11.79 6.78 -2.93
N ILE A 4 -10.69 6.08 -2.74
CA ILE A 4 -10.47 5.14 -1.64
C ILE A 4 -9.17 5.55 -0.94
N THR A 5 -9.28 5.87 0.35
CA THR A 5 -8.13 6.13 1.21
C THR A 5 -7.30 4.85 1.35
N ILE A 6 -6.01 4.93 1.06
CA ILE A 6 -5.13 3.75 1.06
C ILE A 6 -4.57 3.45 2.45
N PHE A 7 -4.15 4.48 3.17
CA PHE A 7 -3.47 4.35 4.45
C PHE A 7 -4.25 5.00 5.57
N ARG A 8 -4.20 4.39 6.76
CA ARG A 8 -4.64 4.97 8.02
C ARG A 8 -3.40 5.22 8.87
N TYR A 9 -3.21 6.46 9.30
CA TYR A 9 -2.11 6.81 10.18
C TYR A 9 -2.47 6.53 11.66
N LEU A 10 -1.48 6.09 12.44
CA LEU A 10 -1.58 5.84 13.87
C LEU A 10 -0.69 6.83 14.60
N ASP A 11 -1.26 7.91 15.13
CA ASP A 11 -0.49 8.98 15.75
C ASP A 11 0.36 8.52 16.94
N GLU A 12 -0.11 7.52 17.70
CA GLU A 12 0.62 7.04 18.88
C GLU A 12 1.83 6.15 18.54
N LEU A 13 1.82 5.55 17.34
CA LEU A 13 2.90 4.69 16.86
C LEU A 13 3.78 5.39 15.81
N ASP A 14 3.39 6.57 15.35
CA ASP A 14 4.04 7.30 14.26
C ASP A 14 4.29 6.41 13.03
N CYS A 15 3.24 5.67 12.63
CA CYS A 15 3.27 4.74 11.51
C CYS A 15 1.93 4.68 10.79
N PHE A 16 1.89 3.97 9.67
CA PHE A 16 0.69 3.70 8.90
C PHE A 16 0.29 2.24 9.01
N VAL A 17 -0.99 1.98 8.74
CA VAL A 17 -1.50 0.67 8.35
C VAL A 17 -2.30 0.84 7.06
N VAL A 18 -2.46 -0.24 6.29
CA VAL A 18 -3.38 -0.20 5.14
C VAL A 18 -4.82 -0.07 5.65
N SER A 19 -5.63 0.79 5.03
CA SER A 19 -7.02 1.03 5.45
C SER A 19 -7.87 -0.23 5.27
N ASP A 20 -8.81 -0.47 6.18
CA ASP A 20 -9.66 -1.67 6.12
C ASP A 20 -10.51 -1.72 4.84
N THR A 21 -10.93 -0.55 4.35
CA THR A 21 -11.68 -0.44 3.09
C THR A 21 -10.82 -0.88 1.91
N TYR A 22 -9.59 -0.38 1.81
CA TYR A 22 -8.71 -0.75 0.72
C TYR A 22 -8.23 -2.20 0.85
N LYS A 23 -7.86 -2.67 2.06
CA LYS A 23 -7.52 -4.08 2.32
C LYS A 23 -8.60 -5.03 1.79
N ARG A 24 -9.87 -4.75 2.10
CA ARG A 24 -11.00 -5.56 1.63
C ARG A 24 -11.13 -5.55 0.10
N ILE A 25 -11.02 -4.38 -0.53
CA ILE A 25 -11.14 -4.24 -1.98
C ILE A 25 -9.99 -4.99 -2.67
N ALA A 26 -8.75 -4.77 -2.23
CA ALA A 26 -7.57 -5.45 -2.75
C ALA A 26 -7.69 -6.98 -2.65
N ALA A 27 -8.12 -7.49 -1.50
CA ALA A 27 -8.34 -8.93 -1.32
C ALA A 27 -9.40 -9.52 -2.26
N GLN A 28 -10.51 -8.79 -2.49
CA GLN A 28 -11.55 -9.26 -3.42
C GLN A 28 -11.08 -9.27 -4.88
N LEU A 29 -10.23 -8.31 -5.24
CA LEU A 29 -9.70 -8.12 -6.58
C LEU A 29 -8.41 -8.94 -6.87
N GLY A 30 -7.87 -9.66 -5.88
CA GLY A 30 -6.66 -10.47 -6.06
C GLY A 30 -5.36 -9.67 -6.05
N LEU A 31 -5.35 -8.46 -5.50
CA LEU A 31 -4.13 -7.69 -5.26
C LEU A 31 -3.47 -8.18 -3.96
N THR A 32 -3.01 -9.43 -4.00
CA THR A 32 -2.58 -10.23 -2.84
C THR A 32 -1.11 -10.61 -2.89
N GLU A 33 -0.25 -9.74 -3.43
CA GLU A 33 1.18 -9.79 -3.14
C GLU A 33 1.42 -9.81 -1.61
N TRP A 34 2.67 -9.92 -1.17
CA TRP A 34 2.99 -9.90 0.27
C TRP A 34 2.49 -8.63 1.00
N SER A 35 2.14 -7.57 0.25
CA SER A 35 1.34 -6.46 0.74
C SER A 35 0.48 -5.85 -0.39
N PRO A 36 -0.78 -5.44 -0.14
CA PRO A 36 -1.65 -4.86 -1.17
C PRO A 36 -1.21 -3.47 -1.66
N VAL A 37 -0.12 -2.92 -1.11
CA VAL A 37 0.43 -1.61 -1.47
C VAL A 37 1.79 -1.70 -2.18
N VAL A 38 2.26 -2.90 -2.54
CA VAL A 38 3.51 -3.11 -3.26
C VAL A 38 3.54 -2.34 -4.58
N TRP A 39 2.53 -2.52 -5.43
CA TRP A 39 2.41 -1.81 -6.70
C TRP A 39 2.40 -0.27 -6.54
N ILE A 40 1.79 0.23 -5.46
CA ILE A 40 1.76 1.66 -5.14
C ILE A 40 3.19 2.14 -4.82
N GLY A 41 3.92 1.38 -4.01
CA GLY A 41 5.31 1.68 -3.65
C GLY A 41 6.24 1.72 -4.86
N ARG A 42 6.06 0.78 -5.78
CA ARG A 42 6.72 0.80 -7.09
C ARG A 42 6.47 2.12 -7.81
N LEU A 43 5.21 2.52 -7.98
CA LEU A 43 4.88 3.79 -8.66
C LEU A 43 5.51 5.02 -8.01
N PHE A 44 5.61 5.07 -6.68
CA PHE A 44 6.31 6.16 -5.98
C PHE A 44 7.82 6.17 -6.22
N MET A 45 8.42 5.01 -6.50
CA MET A 45 9.86 4.81 -6.59
C MET A 45 10.31 4.51 -8.02
N LEU A 46 9.76 5.23 -9.01
CA LEU A 46 10.12 5.09 -10.44
C LEU A 46 9.84 3.69 -11.02
N ASP A 47 8.83 3.01 -10.48
CA ASP A 47 8.34 1.68 -10.89
C ASP A 47 9.44 0.62 -11.04
N ASN A 48 10.20 0.41 -9.96
CA ASN A 48 11.20 -0.64 -9.87
C ASN A 48 11.13 -1.36 -8.52
N ASP A 49 11.89 -2.46 -8.40
CA ASP A 49 11.94 -3.34 -7.22
C ASP A 49 12.27 -2.60 -5.91
N TYR A 50 12.96 -1.45 -5.96
CA TYR A 50 13.19 -0.66 -4.76
C TYR A 50 11.87 -0.22 -4.10
N GLY A 51 10.87 0.10 -4.92
CA GLY A 51 9.54 0.50 -4.46
C GLY A 51 8.72 -0.64 -3.89
N GLU A 52 8.97 -1.89 -4.30
CA GLU A 52 8.38 -3.05 -3.63
C GLU A 52 8.83 -3.06 -2.15
N HIS A 53 10.12 -2.85 -1.90
CA HIS A 53 10.70 -2.89 -0.56
C HIS A 53 10.62 -1.56 0.22
N TRP A 54 9.76 -0.61 -0.17
CA TRP A 54 9.72 0.71 0.44
C TRP A 54 9.37 0.73 1.95
N PHE A 55 8.68 -0.29 2.46
CA PHE A 55 8.40 -0.52 3.90
C PHE A 55 9.07 -1.78 4.47
N ASP A 56 10.16 -2.23 3.84
CA ASP A 56 10.93 -3.39 4.27
C ASP A 56 11.98 -3.01 5.34
N ASN A 57 11.53 -2.35 6.39
CA ASN A 57 12.32 -1.85 7.50
C ASN A 57 11.96 -2.57 8.81
N TRP A 58 12.05 -3.91 8.80
CA TRP A 58 11.69 -4.79 9.92
C TRP A 58 12.27 -4.37 11.28
N HIS A 59 13.53 -3.95 11.31
CA HIS A 59 14.19 -3.46 12.53
C HIS A 59 13.46 -2.28 13.21
N LEU A 60 12.68 -1.47 12.47
CA LEU A 60 11.87 -0.40 13.04
C LEU A 60 10.55 -0.90 13.64
N ARG A 61 10.06 -2.05 13.18
CA ARG A 61 8.82 -2.68 13.65
C ARG A 61 9.04 -3.40 14.98
N GLU A 62 10.20 -4.04 15.15
CA GLU A 62 10.61 -4.71 16.39
C GLU A 62 10.52 -3.77 17.61
N VAL A 63 10.87 -2.49 17.42
CA VAL A 63 10.80 -1.46 18.48
C VAL A 63 9.36 -1.14 18.89
N LEU A 64 8.39 -1.34 17.98
CA LEU A 64 6.98 -1.03 18.19
C LEU A 64 6.11 -2.25 18.51
N GLU A 65 6.64 -3.47 18.36
CA GLU A 65 5.91 -4.75 18.48
C GLU A 65 5.05 -4.83 19.74
N SER A 66 5.62 -4.48 20.90
CA SER A 66 4.93 -4.55 22.20
C SER A 66 3.77 -3.57 22.33
N GLU A 67 3.83 -2.40 21.70
CA GLU A 67 2.73 -1.43 21.69
C GLU A 67 1.69 -1.78 20.62
N ALA A 68 2.12 -2.25 19.44
CA ALA A 68 1.24 -2.73 18.38
C ALA A 68 0.39 -3.91 18.84
N THR A 69 1.01 -4.91 19.48
CA THR A 69 0.33 -6.09 20.03
C THR A 69 -0.71 -5.71 21.07
N ARG A 70 -0.39 -4.78 21.98
CA ARG A 70 -1.36 -4.25 22.98
C ARG A 70 -2.57 -3.59 22.34
N ARG A 71 -2.45 -3.14 21.09
CA ARG A 71 -3.51 -2.51 20.31
C ARG A 71 -4.20 -3.48 19.33
N GLY A 72 -3.84 -4.76 19.37
CA GLY A 72 -4.42 -5.79 18.50
C GLY A 72 -3.97 -5.70 17.04
N LEU A 73 -2.81 -5.08 16.78
CA LEU A 73 -2.18 -5.03 15.47
C LEU A 73 -1.06 -6.06 15.39
N ALA A 74 -0.93 -6.71 14.25
CA ALA A 74 0.25 -7.53 13.97
C ALA A 74 1.40 -6.66 13.48
N GLU A 75 2.63 -7.07 13.80
CA GLU A 75 3.84 -6.33 13.44
C GLU A 75 4.01 -6.17 11.91
N ASP A 76 3.59 -7.19 11.16
CA ASP A 76 3.63 -7.23 9.70
C ASP A 76 2.68 -6.20 9.05
N GLU A 77 1.69 -5.69 9.79
CA GLU A 77 0.76 -4.66 9.33
C GLU A 77 1.32 -3.23 9.43
N LEU A 78 2.41 -3.02 10.18
CA LEU A 78 2.98 -1.70 10.42
C LEU A 78 3.81 -1.22 9.22
N LEU A 79 3.45 -0.05 8.69
CA LEU A 79 4.15 0.62 7.60
C LEU A 79 4.83 1.88 8.16
N ILE A 80 6.13 1.80 8.41
CA ILE A 80 6.90 2.85 9.07
C ILE A 80 7.73 3.59 8.03
N ILE A 81 7.62 4.92 7.98
CA ILE A 81 8.48 5.72 7.11
C ILE A 81 9.91 5.72 7.67
N ASP A 82 10.81 5.04 6.96
CA ASP A 82 12.25 5.22 7.08
C ASP A 82 12.69 6.35 6.15
N PRO A 83 12.99 7.58 6.67
CA PRO A 83 13.34 8.71 5.83
C PRO A 83 14.61 8.48 5.01
N ASP A 84 15.48 7.54 5.39
CA ASP A 84 16.72 7.26 4.66
C ASP A 84 16.50 6.35 3.45
N ARG A 85 15.34 5.70 3.34
CA ARG A 85 14.91 5.03 2.10
C ARG A 85 14.39 5.98 1.03
N PHE A 86 14.03 7.21 1.42
CA PHE A 86 13.53 8.23 0.49
C PHE A 86 14.61 9.19 0.00
N GLN A 87 15.84 8.70 -0.11
CA GLN A 87 16.96 9.40 -0.74
C GLN A 87 17.70 8.44 -1.67
N ASN A 88 18.13 8.95 -2.82
CA ASN A 88 19.00 8.19 -3.72
C ASN A 88 20.47 8.67 -3.63
N SER A 89 20.73 9.83 -3.01
CA SER A 89 22.04 10.49 -2.87
C SER A 89 22.84 10.61 -4.18
N LYS A 90 22.18 10.50 -5.34
CA LYS A 90 22.84 10.48 -6.64
C LYS A 90 23.11 11.88 -7.16
N ASP A 91 22.14 12.79 -7.05
CA ASP A 91 22.25 14.17 -7.55
C ASP A 91 21.68 15.19 -6.56
N GLY A 92 22.54 16.09 -6.08
CA GLY A 92 22.17 17.24 -5.23
C GLY A 92 22.09 16.97 -3.72
N PRO A 93 21.94 18.03 -2.91
CA PRO A 93 21.79 17.89 -1.47
C PRO A 93 20.43 17.27 -1.12
N CYS A 94 20.44 16.35 -0.16
CA CYS A 94 19.22 15.78 0.37
C CYS A 94 18.63 16.66 1.48
N HIS A 95 17.30 16.73 1.55
CA HIS A 95 16.62 17.32 2.71
C HIS A 95 16.91 16.50 3.98
N PRO A 96 16.90 17.13 5.17
CA PRO A 96 17.09 16.42 6.44
C PRO A 96 16.05 15.31 6.65
N PRO A 97 16.41 14.22 7.37
CA PRO A 97 15.51 13.08 7.60
C PRO A 97 14.13 13.48 8.17
N ALA A 98 14.09 14.41 9.13
CA ALA A 98 12.84 14.89 9.73
C ALA A 98 11.91 15.57 8.71
N PHE A 99 12.47 16.31 7.75
CA PHE A 99 11.68 16.94 6.69
C PHE A 99 11.11 15.89 5.74
N ARG A 100 11.93 14.92 5.32
CA ARG A 100 11.49 13.80 4.47
C ARG A 100 10.37 13.00 5.14
N LYS A 101 10.52 12.66 6.42
CA LYS A 101 9.51 11.94 7.18
C LYS A 101 8.18 12.68 7.20
N ARG A 102 8.20 13.98 7.51
CA ARG A 102 6.99 14.82 7.51
C ARG A 102 6.33 14.89 6.13
N PHE A 103 7.11 15.15 5.08
CA PHE A 103 6.60 15.20 3.72
C PHE A 103 5.90 13.90 3.33
N TRP A 104 6.56 12.76 3.53
CA TRP A 104 5.96 11.47 3.19
C TRP A 104 4.78 11.10 4.10
N THR A 105 4.77 11.56 5.35
CA THR A 105 3.61 11.41 6.21
C THR A 105 2.40 12.15 5.61
N ASP A 106 2.59 13.38 5.16
CA ASP A 106 1.53 14.16 4.52
C ASP A 106 1.06 13.53 3.21
N VAL A 107 2.00 13.08 2.36
CA VAL A 107 1.69 12.37 1.10
C VAL A 107 0.82 11.14 1.36
N LEU A 108 1.24 10.26 2.27
CA LEU A 108 0.52 9.00 2.51
C LEU A 108 -0.81 9.22 3.25
N ARG A 109 -0.90 10.21 4.14
CA ARG A 109 -2.18 10.62 4.77
C ARG A 109 -3.19 11.14 3.75
N SER A 110 -2.70 11.80 2.70
CA SER A 110 -3.54 12.38 1.64
C SER A 110 -3.80 11.43 0.47
N LEU A 111 -3.17 10.24 0.46
CA LEU A 111 -3.26 9.34 -0.67
C LEU A 111 -4.65 8.68 -0.74
N GLU A 112 -5.40 9.11 -1.73
CA GLU A 112 -6.60 8.43 -2.17
C GLU A 112 -6.47 8.04 -3.64
N LEU A 113 -6.88 6.82 -3.97
CA LEU A 113 -6.87 6.34 -5.34
C LEU A 113 -8.30 6.16 -5.83
N SER A 114 -8.52 6.41 -7.12
CA SER A 114 -9.80 6.08 -7.71
C SER A 114 -10.00 4.57 -7.78
N PHE A 115 -11.25 4.12 -7.65
CA PHE A 115 -11.56 2.70 -7.85
C PHE A 115 -11.16 2.21 -9.24
N ASP A 116 -11.25 3.05 -10.28
CA ASP A 116 -10.90 2.68 -11.66
C ASP A 116 -9.41 2.32 -11.77
N LEU A 117 -8.53 3.13 -11.17
CA LEU A 117 -7.09 2.85 -11.15
C LEU A 117 -6.78 1.53 -10.43
N ILE A 118 -7.45 1.26 -9.31
CA ILE A 118 -7.29 0.00 -8.56
C ILE A 118 -7.78 -1.19 -9.38
N ALA A 119 -8.91 -1.04 -10.09
CA ALA A 119 -9.46 -2.08 -10.96
C ALA A 119 -8.54 -2.35 -12.16
N ASP A 120 -7.90 -1.33 -12.73
CA ASP A 120 -6.97 -1.49 -13.83
C ASP A 120 -5.69 -2.22 -13.40
N GLU A 121 -5.13 -1.91 -12.22
CA GLU A 121 -4.02 -2.70 -11.68
C GLU A 121 -4.45 -4.15 -11.41
N ALA A 122 -5.65 -4.38 -10.85
CA ALA A 122 -6.14 -5.73 -10.62
C ALA A 122 -6.26 -6.55 -11.92
N ARG A 123 -6.71 -5.92 -13.02
CA ARG A 123 -6.73 -6.57 -14.35
C ARG A 123 -5.34 -6.91 -14.83
N ALA A 124 -4.41 -5.93 -14.77
CA ALA A 124 -3.04 -6.13 -15.20
C ALA A 124 -2.35 -7.23 -14.38
N PHE A 125 -2.54 -7.22 -13.05
CA PHE A 125 -2.04 -8.26 -12.17
C PHE A 125 -2.63 -9.63 -12.50
N ASN A 126 -3.95 -9.74 -12.63
CA ASN A 126 -4.63 -11.00 -12.96
C ASN A 126 -4.19 -11.56 -14.32
N GLU A 127 -3.99 -10.70 -15.33
CA GLU A 127 -3.46 -11.11 -16.63
C GLU A 127 -2.03 -11.66 -16.52
N ARG A 128 -1.16 -11.03 -15.71
CA ARG A 128 0.18 -11.55 -15.42
C ARG A 128 0.13 -12.89 -14.68
N SER A 129 -0.84 -13.09 -13.78
CA SER A 129 -0.99 -14.35 -13.04
C SER A 129 -1.19 -15.55 -13.95
N LEU A 130 -1.84 -15.41 -15.12
CA LEU A 130 -1.95 -16.51 -16.10
C LEU A 130 -0.59 -17.09 -16.53
N GLN A 131 0.46 -16.27 -16.53
CA GLN A 131 1.79 -16.67 -16.99
C GLN A 131 2.64 -17.24 -15.86
N TYR A 132 2.56 -16.64 -14.67
CA TYR A 132 3.50 -16.91 -13.58
C TYR A 132 2.88 -17.65 -12.40
N LEU A 133 1.58 -17.48 -12.16
CA LEU A 133 0.82 -17.99 -11.01
C LEU A 133 -0.60 -18.39 -11.45
N PRO A 134 -0.76 -19.39 -12.34
CA PRO A 134 -2.05 -19.69 -12.96
C PRO A 134 -3.14 -20.09 -11.95
N ASP A 135 -2.74 -20.66 -10.80
CA ASP A 135 -3.65 -21.02 -9.71
C ASP A 135 -4.24 -19.80 -8.98
N GLU A 136 -3.62 -18.62 -9.12
CA GLU A 136 -4.09 -17.35 -8.55
C GLU A 136 -5.00 -16.57 -9.53
N TYR A 137 -5.21 -17.08 -10.75
CA TYR A 137 -6.06 -16.42 -11.74
C TYR A 137 -7.53 -16.37 -11.30
N ILE A 138 -8.10 -15.17 -11.29
CA ILE A 138 -9.49 -14.92 -10.92
C ILE A 138 -10.35 -14.86 -12.19
N HIS A 139 -11.02 -15.97 -12.49
CA HIS A 139 -11.92 -16.08 -13.65
C HIS A 139 -13.11 -15.11 -13.60
N ASP A 140 -13.57 -14.75 -12.41
CA ASP A 140 -14.75 -13.90 -12.19
C ASP A 140 -14.40 -12.44 -11.86
N LEU A 141 -13.16 -11.99 -12.11
CA LEU A 141 -12.65 -10.67 -11.71
C LEU A 141 -13.56 -9.51 -12.14
N GLU A 142 -14.00 -9.49 -13.40
CA GLU A 142 -14.87 -8.41 -13.90
C GLU A 142 -16.21 -8.35 -13.16
N SER A 143 -16.79 -9.51 -12.81
CA SER A 143 -18.02 -9.56 -12.01
C SER A 143 -17.80 -8.95 -10.62
N ARG A 144 -16.64 -9.20 -10.01
CA ARG A 144 -16.26 -8.62 -8.71
C ARG A 144 -16.07 -7.11 -8.81
N ILE A 145 -15.41 -6.63 -9.87
CA ILE A 145 -15.23 -5.19 -10.13
C ILE A 145 -16.58 -4.48 -10.27
N VAL A 146 -17.53 -5.06 -11.02
CA VAL A 146 -18.89 -4.51 -11.19
C VAL A 146 -19.64 -4.47 -9.86
N ALA A 147 -19.60 -5.56 -9.08
CA ALA A 147 -20.27 -5.63 -7.79
C ALA A 147 -19.71 -4.59 -6.79
N LEU A 148 -18.39 -4.47 -6.70
CA LEU A 148 -17.72 -3.48 -5.85
C LEU A 148 -18.04 -2.05 -6.27
N ARG A 149 -18.07 -1.77 -7.58
CA ARG A 149 -18.45 -0.45 -8.08
C ARG A 149 -19.86 -0.05 -7.63
N ALA A 150 -20.83 -0.95 -7.81
CA ALA A 150 -22.21 -0.71 -7.38
C ALA A 150 -22.32 -0.51 -5.87
N GLU A 151 -21.59 -1.31 -5.06
CA GLU A 151 -21.52 -1.13 -3.60
C GLU A 151 -20.96 0.24 -3.22
N LEU A 152 -19.90 0.67 -3.90
CA LEU A 152 -19.23 1.94 -3.67
C LEU A 152 -20.10 3.13 -4.05
N GLU A 153 -20.90 3.03 -5.12
CA GLU A 153 -21.82 4.09 -5.57
C GLU A 153 -23.07 4.20 -4.70
N ALA A 154 -23.50 3.12 -4.06
CA ALA A 154 -24.66 3.10 -3.17
C ALA A 154 -24.40 3.70 -1.77
N ARG A 155 -23.13 3.98 -1.43
CA ARG A 155 -22.68 4.54 -0.15
C ARG A 155 -22.26 5.99 -0.29
#